data_AF-A0A8J8BDX0-F1
#
_entry.id   AF-A0A8J8BDX0-F1
#
_cell.length_a   1.000
_cell.length_b   1.000
_cell.length_c   1.000
_cell.angle_alpha   90.00
_cell.angle_beta   90.00
_cell.angle_gamma   90.00
#
_symmetry.space_group_name_H-M   'P 1'
#
loop_
_entity.id
_entity.type
_entity.pdbx_description
1 polymer ?
#
loop_
_entity_poly.entity_id
_entity_poly.type
_entity_poly.pdbx_seq_one_letter_code
_entity_poly.pdbx_strand_id
1 'polypeptide(L)'
;MNTGFGESISLAMHYESLTDALIEGRAIPAGRLFGLPDLEGDDIWVDIAGAAALVRVNPKAITGWLTRGGPKRKPFPTPYRLLYRLYWRKHDIDRWLQIRT
;
A
#
# COMPACT_ATOMS: atom_id res chain seq x y z
N MET A 1 20.44 -16.74 -23.07
CA MET A 1 20.01 -16.93 -21.66
C MET A 1 19.87 -15.54 -21.07
N ASN A 2 18.64 -15.09 -20.80
CA ASN A 2 18.37 -13.74 -20.32
C ASN A 2 18.03 -13.81 -18.83
N THR A 3 19.05 -13.71 -17.98
CA THR A 3 18.86 -13.60 -16.52
C THR A 3 18.75 -12.13 -16.16
N GLY A 4 17.56 -11.55 -16.37
CA GLY A 4 17.22 -10.26 -15.77
C GLY A 4 17.06 -10.47 -14.27
N PHE A 5 18.09 -10.15 -13.49
CA PHE A 5 17.91 -9.90 -12.06
C PHE A 5 16.80 -8.85 -11.94
N GLY A 6 15.71 -9.21 -11.23
CA GLY A 6 14.49 -8.42 -11.17
C GLY A 6 14.78 -6.94 -10.97
N GLU A 7 14.43 -6.12 -11.95
CA GLU A 7 14.59 -4.68 -11.86
C GLU A 7 13.90 -4.18 -10.59
N SER A 8 14.66 -3.47 -9.77
CA SER A 8 14.10 -2.77 -8.61
C SER A 8 13.18 -1.66 -9.13
N ILE A 9 11.88 -1.91 -9.16
CA ILE A 9 10.88 -0.89 -9.52
C ILE A 9 10.96 0.24 -8.50
N SER A 10 11.05 1.49 -8.98
CA SER A 10 11.04 2.65 -8.09
C SER A 10 9.68 2.83 -7.42
N LEU A 11 9.66 3.38 -6.21
CA LEU A 11 8.40 3.65 -5.48
C LEU A 11 7.43 4.53 -6.29
N ALA A 12 7.96 5.48 -7.07
CA ALA A 12 7.16 6.36 -7.92
C ALA A 12 6.50 5.59 -9.07
N MET A 13 7.28 4.77 -9.81
CA MET A 13 6.74 3.94 -10.88
C MET A 13 5.70 2.94 -10.37
N HIS A 14 5.95 2.35 -9.20
CA HIS A 14 4.98 1.43 -8.60
C HIS A 14 3.67 2.16 -8.23
N TYR A 15 3.76 3.34 -7.62
CA TYR A 15 2.61 4.18 -7.29
C TYR A 15 1.80 4.57 -8.54
N GLU A 16 2.46 4.99 -9.62
CA GLU A 16 1.80 5.35 -10.89
C GLU A 16 1.06 4.14 -11.47
N SER A 17 1.72 3.00 -11.59
CA SER A 17 1.11 1.77 -12.10
C SER A 17 -0.12 1.32 -11.29
N LEU A 18 -0.08 1.45 -9.96
CA LEU A 18 -1.20 1.12 -9.09
C LEU A 18 -2.36 2.11 -9.24
N THR A 19 -2.04 3.40 -9.38
CA THR A 19 -3.03 4.46 -9.57
C THR A 19 -3.76 4.27 -10.90
N ASP A 20 -3.04 3.98 -11.98
CA ASP A 20 -3.63 3.73 -13.31
C ASP A 20 -4.56 2.52 -13.28
N ALA A 21 -4.13 1.41 -12.67
CA ALA A 21 -4.97 0.22 -12.56
C ALA A 21 -6.25 0.47 -11.73
N LEU A 22 -6.17 1.28 -10.67
CA LEU A 22 -7.34 1.70 -9.89
C LEU A 22 -8.30 2.58 -10.70
N ILE A 23 -7.78 3.54 -11.48
CA ILE A 23 -8.58 4.44 -12.32
C ILE A 23 -9.33 3.64 -13.39
N GLU A 24 -8.65 2.66 -14.00
CA GLU A 24 -9.21 1.83 -15.07
C GLU A 24 -10.07 0.67 -14.56
N GLY A 25 -10.20 0.50 -13.23
CA GLY A 25 -10.93 -0.62 -12.63
C GLY A 25 -10.32 -1.99 -12.95
N ARG A 26 -9.03 -2.03 -13.32
CA ARG A 26 -8.31 -3.28 -13.59
C ARG A 26 -8.01 -4.00 -12.28
N ALA A 27 -7.86 -5.33 -12.36
CA ALA A 27 -7.35 -6.11 -11.25
C ALA A 27 -5.97 -5.58 -10.83
N ILE A 28 -5.85 -5.18 -9.57
CA ILE A 28 -4.57 -4.76 -9.00
C ILE A 28 -3.72 -6.02 -8.83
N PRO A 29 -2.50 -6.08 -9.41
CA PRO A 29 -1.60 -7.20 -9.19
C PRO A 29 -1.13 -7.21 -7.73
N ALA A 30 -1.91 -7.84 -6.86
CA ALA A 30 -1.53 -8.17 -5.50
C ALA A 30 -0.69 -9.44 -5.55
N GLY A 31 0.63 -9.28 -5.65
CA GLY A 31 1.54 -10.42 -5.61
C GLY A 31 1.41 -11.17 -4.27
N ARG A 32 1.42 -12.51 -4.31
CA ARG A 32 1.65 -13.31 -3.11
C ARG A 32 3.12 -13.19 -2.73
N LEU A 33 3.42 -12.55 -1.60
CA LEU A 33 4.80 -12.45 -1.11
C LEU A 33 5.13 -13.68 -0.28
N PHE A 34 6.02 -14.54 -0.78
CA PHE A 34 6.52 -15.69 -0.02
C PHE A 34 7.18 -15.22 1.28
N GLY A 35 6.67 -15.70 2.43
CA GLY A 35 7.12 -15.28 3.76
C GLY A 35 6.23 -14.23 4.44
N LEU A 36 5.19 -13.71 3.78
CA LEU A 36 4.09 -13.04 4.48
C LEU A 36 2.99 -14.05 4.81
N PRO A 37 2.26 -13.86 5.94
CA PRO A 37 1.11 -14.68 6.24
C PRO A 37 -0.02 -14.40 5.24
N ASP A 38 -0.75 -15.44 4.87
CA ASP A 38 -1.99 -15.28 4.12
C ASP A 38 -3.01 -14.47 4.92
N LEU A 39 -3.83 -13.71 4.21
CA LEU A 39 -4.96 -12.98 4.79
C LEU A 39 -6.26 -13.72 4.48
N GLU A 40 -7.25 -13.59 5.36
CA GLU A 40 -8.56 -14.20 5.16
C GLU A 40 -9.36 -13.49 4.05
N GLY A 41 -10.16 -14.26 3.32
CA GLY A 41 -11.04 -13.73 2.28
C GLY A 41 -10.27 -13.20 1.06
N ASP A 42 -10.68 -12.02 0.58
CA ASP A 42 -10.10 -11.31 -0.56
C ASP A 42 -9.16 -10.16 -0.14
N ASP A 43 -8.76 -10.11 1.13
CA ASP A 43 -7.88 -9.07 1.66
C ASP A 43 -6.44 -9.29 1.18
N ILE A 44 -5.72 -8.17 1.04
CA ILE A 44 -4.36 -8.16 0.50
C ILE A 44 -3.45 -7.27 1.34
N TRP A 45 -2.18 -7.64 1.39
CA TRP A 45 -1.14 -6.77 1.94
C TRP A 45 -0.86 -5.64 0.96
N VAL A 46 -0.82 -4.41 1.48
CA VAL A 46 -0.45 -3.22 0.73
C VAL A 46 0.77 -2.57 1.36
N ASP A 47 1.71 -2.15 0.53
CA ASP A 47 2.89 -1.41 0.96
C ASP A 47 2.61 0.11 0.97
N ILE A 48 3.66 0.93 1.09
CA ILE A 48 3.53 2.39 1.09
C ILE A 48 2.94 2.91 -0.23
N ALA A 49 3.29 2.32 -1.38
CA ALA A 49 2.79 2.75 -2.67
C ALA A 49 1.30 2.39 -2.82
N GLY A 50 0.92 1.18 -2.42
CA GLY A 50 -0.47 0.74 -2.38
C GLY A 50 -1.34 1.58 -1.44
N ALA A 51 -0.85 1.84 -0.23
CA ALA A 51 -1.53 2.72 0.72
C ALA A 51 -1.72 4.13 0.15
N ALA A 52 -0.69 4.69 -0.49
CA ALA A 52 -0.75 6.01 -1.11
C ALA A 52 -1.76 6.07 -2.28
N ALA A 53 -1.80 5.04 -3.12
CA ALA A 53 -2.73 4.93 -4.24
C ALA A 53 -4.19 4.84 -3.75
N LEU A 54 -4.46 4.00 -2.73
CA LEU A 54 -5.80 3.88 -2.13
C LEU A 54 -6.28 5.19 -1.50
N VAL A 55 -5.39 5.92 -0.83
CA VAL A 55 -5.71 7.19 -0.14
C VAL A 55 -5.67 8.39 -1.10
N ARG A 56 -5.17 8.21 -2.32
CA ARG A 56 -4.99 9.26 -3.35
C ARG A 56 -4.07 10.40 -2.90
N VAL A 57 -2.92 10.04 -2.34
CA VAL A 57 -1.89 10.99 -1.91
C VAL A 57 -0.52 10.57 -2.42
N ASN A 58 0.45 11.49 -2.40
CA ASN A 58 1.84 11.14 -2.70
C ASN A 58 2.38 10.14 -1.65
N PRO A 59 3.20 9.14 -2.02
CA PRO A 59 3.83 8.22 -1.06
C PRO A 59 4.59 8.91 0.09
N LYS A 60 5.21 10.08 -0.15
CA LYS A 60 5.86 10.87 0.91
C LYS A 60 4.88 11.41 1.95
N ALA A 61 3.60 11.55 1.62
CA ALA A 61 2.58 11.93 2.58
C ALA A 61 2.35 10.81 3.59
N ILE A 62 2.29 9.55 3.13
CA ILE A 62 2.17 8.37 4.00
C ILE A 62 3.36 8.30 4.97
N THR A 63 4.59 8.44 4.47
CA THR A 63 5.78 8.42 5.35
C THR A 63 5.77 9.58 6.35
N GLY A 64 5.41 10.78 5.90
CA GLY A 64 5.26 11.94 6.78
C GLY A 64 4.18 11.77 7.84
N TRP A 65 3.07 11.09 7.52
CA TRP A 65 2.01 10.75 8.46
C TRP A 65 2.47 9.76 9.52
N LEU A 66 3.26 8.74 9.14
CA LEU A 66 3.81 7.78 10.09
C LEU A 66 4.70 8.44 11.14
N THR A 67 5.44 9.50 10.78
CA THR A 67 6.22 10.28 11.74
C THR A 67 5.35 11.15 12.66
N ARG A 68 4.19 11.61 12.19
CA ARG A 68 3.33 12.59 12.89
C ARG A 68 2.06 12.00 13.53
N GLY A 69 1.80 10.70 13.35
CA GLY A 69 0.58 10.04 13.83
C GLY A 69 -0.65 10.22 12.91
N GLY A 70 -0.47 10.61 11.65
CA GLY A 70 -1.55 10.76 10.67
C GLY A 70 -1.94 12.22 10.36
N PRO A 71 -2.96 12.41 9.49
CA PRO A 71 -3.68 13.67 9.39
C PRO A 71 -4.20 14.14 10.75
N LYS A 72 -4.15 15.46 11.02
CA LYS A 72 -4.36 16.08 12.34
C LYS A 72 -5.65 15.67 13.07
N ARG A 73 -6.69 15.22 12.37
CA ARG A 73 -8.00 14.84 12.93
C ARG A 73 -8.40 13.39 12.68
N LYS A 74 -7.59 12.64 11.95
CA LYS A 74 -7.93 11.29 11.49
C LYS A 74 -6.65 10.46 11.47
N PRO A 75 -6.23 9.88 12.62
CA PRO A 75 -4.99 9.12 12.73
C PRO A 75 -4.90 8.04 11.65
N PHE A 76 -3.77 7.94 10.97
CA PHE A 76 -3.59 6.94 9.92
C PHE A 76 -3.38 5.55 10.55
N PRO A 77 -3.87 4.45 9.93
CA PRO A 77 -3.72 3.12 10.51
C PRO A 77 -2.26 2.76 10.75
N THR A 78 -1.98 2.11 11.88
CA THR A 78 -0.63 1.63 12.22
C THR A 78 -0.23 0.48 11.29
N PRO A 79 0.95 0.52 10.65
CA PRO A 79 1.41 -0.57 9.80
C PRO A 79 1.89 -1.77 10.63
N TYR A 80 1.82 -2.94 10.00
CA TYR A 80 2.56 -4.14 10.40
C TYR A 80 3.98 -4.06 9.85
N ARG A 81 4.97 -4.38 10.68
CA ARG A 81 6.37 -4.50 10.26
C ARG A 81 6.70 -5.97 9.97
N LEU A 82 6.81 -6.32 8.70
CA LEU A 82 7.09 -7.69 8.24
C LEU A 82 8.30 -7.65 7.29
N LEU A 83 9.28 -8.53 7.48
CA LEU A 83 10.49 -8.59 6.65
C LEU A 83 11.17 -7.21 6.47
N TYR A 84 11.23 -6.43 7.57
CA TYR A 84 11.78 -5.07 7.62
C TYR A 84 11.04 -4.00 6.81
N ARG A 85 9.91 -4.34 6.18
CA ARG A 85 9.04 -3.41 5.43
C ARG A 85 7.74 -3.16 6.18
N LEU A 86 7.07 -2.07 5.82
CA LEU A 86 5.79 -1.67 6.39
C LEU A 86 4.68 -2.09 5.45
N TYR A 87 3.69 -2.79 6.01
CA TYR A 87 2.51 -3.25 5.29
C TYR A 87 1.24 -2.91 6.06
N TRP A 88 0.15 -2.75 5.34
CA TRP A 88 -1.20 -2.69 5.88
C TRP A 88 -2.04 -3.78 5.25
N ARG A 89 -3.11 -4.16 5.93
CA ARG A 89 -4.21 -4.85 5.28
C ARG A 89 -4.99 -3.82 4.47
N LYS A 90 -5.38 -4.14 3.24
CA LYS A 90 -6.20 -3.25 2.41
C LYS A 90 -7.49 -2.87 3.14
N HIS A 91 -8.12 -3.85 3.79
CA HIS A 91 -9.36 -3.62 4.55
C HIS A 91 -9.20 -2.55 5.64
N ASP A 92 -8.06 -2.49 6.33
CA ASP A 92 -7.82 -1.48 7.38
C ASP A 92 -7.79 -0.06 6.80
N ILE A 93 -7.22 0.11 5.60
CA ILE A 93 -7.21 1.38 4.88
C ILE A 93 -8.61 1.74 4.37
N ASP A 94 -9.35 0.77 3.81
CA ASP A 94 -10.71 0.99 3.33
C ASP A 94 -11.64 1.43 4.48
N ARG A 95 -11.57 0.74 5.62
CA ARG A 95 -12.32 1.11 6.84
C ARG A 95 -11.95 2.51 7.29
N TRP A 96 -10.66 2.83 7.30
CA TRP A 96 -10.20 4.16 7.64
C TRP A 96 -10.78 5.22 6.71
N LEU A 97 -10.81 4.99 5.39
CA LEU A 97 -11.40 5.91 4.42
C LEU A 97 -12.89 6.20 4.70
N GLN A 98 -13.64 5.22 5.20
CA GLN A 98 -15.05 5.34 5.53
C GLN A 98 -15.36 6.13 6.81
N ILE A 99 -14.37 6.35 7.69
CA ILE A 99 -14.56 7.15 8.91
C ILE A 99 -14.89 8.60 8.50
N ARG A 100 -16.12 9.04 8.77
CA ARG A 100 -16.55 10.43 8.67
C ARG A 100 -16.07 11.17 9.93
N THR A 101 -15.32 12.25 9.75
CA THR A 101 -14.79 13.12 10.82
C THR A 101 -15.53 14.44 10.82
#